data_AF-A0A381T985-F1
#
_entry.id   AF-A0A381T985-F1
#
_cell.length_a   1.000
_cell.length_b   1.000
_cell.length_c   1.000
_cell.angle_alpha   90.00
_cell.angle_beta   90.00
_cell.angle_gamma   90.00
#
_symmetry.space_group_name_H-M   'P 1'
#
loop_
_entity.id
_entity.type
_entity.pdbx_description
1 polymer ?
#
loop_
_entity_poly.entity_id
_entity_poly.type
_entity_poly.pdbx_seq_one_letter_code
_entity_poly.pdbx_strand_id
1 'polypeptide(L)'
;MKWTIIILAIALSLNGCADTADAETSSMATTSKESNNDSTTTTSSGDTVWAAIIMTWNPVVYTIDKEFTSEVDCWNYYDTGVGESKMLNSYGTQVLDHQGNKPDKDYMKKHRPPHRVYPTRMYKNFEGWTMWLTCDIKQ
;
A
#
# COMPACT_ATOMS: atom_id res chain seq x y z
N MET A 1 24.80 50.47 -21.79
CA MET A 1 24.26 49.20 -22.34
C MET A 1 22.76 49.19 -22.10
N LYS A 2 22.01 48.95 -23.16
CA LYS A 2 20.57 49.17 -23.28
C LYS A 2 19.86 47.86 -22.92
N TRP A 3 19.07 47.87 -21.85
CA TRP A 3 18.38 46.69 -21.33
C TRP A 3 17.11 46.46 -22.18
N THR A 4 17.02 45.33 -22.87
CA THR A 4 15.80 44.92 -23.59
C THR A 4 15.00 43.96 -22.73
N ILE A 5 13.81 44.39 -22.30
CA ILE A 5 12.79 43.56 -21.67
C ILE A 5 12.01 42.88 -22.80
N ILE A 6 11.96 41.55 -22.81
CA ILE A 6 11.12 40.75 -23.71
C ILE A 6 9.92 40.26 -22.88
N ILE A 7 8.75 40.85 -23.13
CA ILE A 7 7.46 40.35 -22.65
C ILE A 7 7.00 39.27 -23.63
N LEU A 8 6.90 38.03 -23.17
CA LEU A 8 6.25 36.94 -23.90
C LEU A 8 4.94 36.59 -23.18
N ALA A 9 3.85 37.18 -23.66
CA ALA A 9 2.50 36.78 -23.30
C ALA A 9 2.02 35.75 -24.32
N ILE A 10 1.78 34.51 -23.88
CA ILE A 10 1.01 33.53 -24.63
C ILE A 10 -0.05 32.99 -23.68
N ALA A 11 -1.26 33.53 -23.79
CA ALA A 11 -2.46 32.86 -23.34
C ALA A 11 -2.96 31.97 -24.48
N LEU A 12 -3.21 30.69 -24.21
CA LEU A 12 -4.23 29.89 -24.90
C LEU A 12 -4.75 28.84 -23.92
N SER A 13 -5.91 29.14 -23.36
CA SER A 13 -6.83 28.22 -22.73
C SER A 13 -7.23 27.10 -23.71
N LEU A 14 -7.12 25.84 -23.29
CA LEU A 14 -7.92 24.74 -23.85
C LEU A 14 -8.70 24.09 -22.71
N ASN A 15 -9.93 24.56 -22.52
CA ASN A 15 -11.01 23.77 -21.94
C ASN A 15 -11.47 22.78 -23.02
N GLY A 16 -11.05 21.53 -22.91
CA GLY A 16 -11.54 20.42 -23.73
C GLY A 16 -12.44 19.54 -22.90
N CYS A 17 -13.75 19.70 -23.10
CA CYS A 17 -14.83 18.85 -22.60
C CYS A 17 -14.75 17.47 -23.27
N ALA A 18 -14.80 16.39 -22.50
CA ALA A 18 -15.01 15.05 -23.04
C ALA A 18 -16.40 14.56 -22.59
N ASP A 19 -17.13 14.06 -23.58
CA ASP A 19 -18.57 13.82 -23.63
C ASP A 19 -19.18 13.01 -22.47
N THR A 20 -20.39 13.44 -22.09
CA THR A 20 -21.43 12.61 -21.49
C THR A 20 -21.80 11.48 -22.45
N ALA A 21 -21.60 10.23 -22.03
CA ALA A 21 -22.34 9.10 -22.59
C ALA A 21 -23.47 8.76 -21.62
N ASP A 22 -24.66 9.25 -21.98
CA ASP A 22 -25.94 8.83 -21.42
C ASP A 22 -26.26 7.41 -21.92
N ALA A 23 -26.58 6.51 -20.99
CA ALA A 23 -27.19 5.22 -21.32
C ALA A 23 -28.24 4.93 -20.25
N GLU A 24 -29.48 5.19 -20.61
CA GLU A 24 -30.64 4.91 -19.78
C GLU A 24 -30.86 3.39 -19.56
N THR A 25 -31.24 3.10 -18.30
CA THR A 25 -32.13 2.05 -17.78
C THR A 25 -32.13 0.64 -18.38
N SER A 26 -31.91 -0.34 -17.52
CA SER A 26 -32.73 -1.56 -17.45
C SER A 26 -32.54 -2.26 -16.10
N SER A 27 -33.57 -2.16 -15.26
CA SER A 27 -33.75 -2.95 -14.04
C SER A 27 -33.80 -4.44 -14.36
N MET A 28 -33.04 -5.27 -13.65
CA MET A 28 -33.46 -6.65 -13.33
C MET A 28 -32.89 -7.08 -11.97
N ALA A 29 -33.79 -7.29 -11.03
CA ALA A 29 -33.53 -8.01 -9.80
C ALA A 29 -33.30 -9.50 -10.08
N THR A 30 -32.43 -10.18 -9.33
CA THR A 30 -32.63 -11.58 -8.93
C THR A 30 -31.91 -11.86 -7.60
N THR A 31 -32.64 -12.56 -6.74
CA THR A 31 -32.40 -12.91 -5.34
C THR A 31 -31.69 -14.26 -5.18
N SER A 32 -31.01 -14.42 -4.02
CA SER A 32 -30.62 -15.67 -3.32
C SER A 32 -29.37 -16.41 -3.84
N LYS A 33 -28.50 -17.02 -3.02
CA LYS A 33 -28.73 -17.74 -1.75
C LYS A 33 -27.53 -17.63 -0.79
N GLU A 34 -27.91 -17.76 0.46
CA GLU A 34 -27.15 -18.00 1.68
C GLU A 34 -26.22 -19.22 1.61
N SER A 35 -25.03 -19.06 2.21
CA SER A 35 -24.24 -20.19 2.71
C SER A 35 -23.56 -19.73 4.00
N ASN A 36 -24.22 -20.02 5.12
CA ASN A 36 -23.63 -20.06 6.43
C ASN A 36 -22.47 -21.06 6.40
N ASN A 37 -21.23 -20.58 6.52
CA ASN A 37 -20.17 -21.35 7.14
C ASN A 37 -19.81 -20.65 8.44
N ASP A 38 -20.66 -20.91 9.44
CA ASP A 38 -20.33 -20.76 10.85
C ASP A 38 -19.19 -21.73 11.17
N SER A 39 -17.96 -21.28 10.92
CA SER A 39 -16.80 -21.84 11.60
C SER A 39 -16.59 -21.00 12.85
N THR A 40 -17.39 -21.30 13.88
CA THR A 40 -17.07 -20.98 15.28
C THR A 40 -15.73 -21.65 15.61
N THR A 41 -14.63 -20.99 15.25
CA THR A 41 -13.34 -21.22 15.88
C THR A 41 -13.36 -20.43 17.16
N THR A 42 -13.55 -21.13 18.27
CA THR A 42 -13.31 -20.65 19.62
C THR A 42 -11.83 -20.28 19.77
N THR A 43 -11.42 -19.13 19.26
CA THR A 43 -10.15 -18.52 19.66
C THR A 43 -10.46 -17.72 20.91
N SER A 44 -9.96 -18.21 22.05
CA SER A 44 -9.77 -17.42 23.27
C SER A 44 -9.48 -15.97 22.87
N SER A 45 -10.32 -15.03 23.27
CA SER A 45 -10.21 -13.61 22.92
C SER A 45 -9.01 -12.98 23.63
N GLY A 46 -7.82 -13.44 23.31
CA GLY A 46 -6.60 -12.65 23.38
C GLY A 46 -6.64 -11.69 22.20
N ASP A 47 -6.34 -10.42 22.46
CA ASP A 47 -6.34 -9.39 21.43
C ASP A 47 -5.43 -9.80 20.27
N THR A 48 -5.93 -9.71 19.03
CA THR A 48 -5.13 -9.96 17.83
C THR A 48 -3.96 -8.98 17.78
N VAL A 49 -2.73 -9.49 17.91
CA VAL A 49 -1.51 -8.68 17.82
C VAL A 49 -1.02 -8.63 16.37
N TRP A 50 -0.83 -7.42 15.85
CA TRP A 50 -0.22 -7.18 14.56
C TRP A 50 1.27 -6.88 14.72
N ALA A 51 2.10 -7.42 13.84
CA ALA A 51 3.54 -7.23 13.87
C ALA A 51 4.02 -6.70 12.53
N ALA A 52 4.96 -5.75 12.59
CA ALA A 52 5.79 -5.41 11.46
C ALA A 52 6.91 -6.44 11.34
N ILE A 53 6.83 -7.27 10.31
CA ILE A 53 7.78 -8.33 10.04
C ILE A 53 8.69 -7.87 8.91
N ILE A 54 9.99 -7.87 9.18
CA ILE A 54 11.03 -7.59 8.19
C ILE A 54 11.66 -8.92 7.79
N MET A 55 11.70 -9.20 6.50
CA MET A 55 12.36 -10.36 5.92
C MET A 55 13.55 -9.93 5.08
N THR A 56 14.74 -10.42 5.44
CA THR A 56 15.94 -10.43 4.58
C THR A 56 15.91 -11.67 3.72
N TRP A 57 16.31 -11.62 2.45
CA TRP A 57 16.20 -12.78 1.53
C TRP A 57 17.47 -13.66 1.41
N ASN A 58 18.67 -13.24 1.83
CA ASN A 58 19.89 -14.01 1.55
C ASN A 58 21.04 -13.89 2.59
N PRO A 59 20.88 -14.33 3.84
CA PRO A 59 20.02 -15.44 4.23
C PRO A 59 18.59 -15.01 4.50
N VAL A 60 17.67 -15.98 4.41
CA VAL A 60 16.26 -15.78 4.77
C VAL A 60 16.18 -15.63 6.29
N VAL A 61 15.90 -14.40 6.76
CA VAL A 61 15.78 -14.08 8.19
C VAL A 61 14.55 -13.22 8.39
N TYR A 62 13.69 -13.61 9.33
CA TYR A 62 12.51 -12.85 9.72
C TYR A 62 12.76 -12.21 11.10
N THR A 63 12.49 -10.92 11.20
CA THR A 63 12.55 -10.17 12.45
C THR A 63 11.25 -9.42 12.68
N ILE A 64 10.76 -9.44 13.92
CA ILE A 64 9.68 -8.56 14.35
C ILE A 64 10.31 -7.24 14.74
N ASP A 65 9.97 -6.18 14.01
CA ASP A 65 10.46 -4.84 14.31
C ASP A 65 9.68 -4.20 15.46
N LYS A 66 8.35 -4.34 15.41
CA LYS A 66 7.42 -3.72 16.35
C LYS A 66 6.05 -4.40 16.29
N GLU A 67 5.35 -4.38 17.41
CA GLU A 67 3.98 -4.87 17.57
C GLU A 67 2.97 -3.72 17.70
N PHE A 68 1.73 -4.00 17.27
CA PHE A 68 0.65 -3.05 17.11
C PHE A 68 -0.68 -3.71 17.47
N THR A 69 -1.66 -2.88 17.81
CA THR A 69 -3.04 -3.29 18.10
C THR A 69 -3.89 -3.47 16.84
N SER A 70 -3.45 -2.98 15.68
CA SER A 70 -4.16 -3.11 14.41
C SER A 70 -3.21 -3.10 13.20
N GLU A 71 -3.67 -3.63 12.07
CA GLU A 71 -2.92 -3.60 10.80
C GLU A 71 -2.70 -2.17 10.31
N VAL A 72 -3.71 -1.31 10.45
CA VAL A 72 -3.66 0.09 10.00
C VAL A 72 -2.64 0.90 10.80
N ASP A 73 -2.51 0.67 12.11
CA ASP A 73 -1.48 1.31 12.93
C ASP A 73 -0.08 0.88 12.51
N CYS A 74 0.08 -0.43 12.23
CA CYS A 74 1.32 -0.97 11.70
C CYS A 74 1.68 -0.33 10.35
N TRP A 75 0.72 -0.24 9.42
CA TRP A 75 0.92 0.37 8.12
C TRP A 75 1.30 1.85 8.23
N ASN A 76 0.50 2.63 8.98
CA ASN A 76 0.71 4.06 9.12
C ASN A 76 2.07 4.40 9.72
N TYR A 77 2.57 3.56 10.64
CA TYR A 77 3.91 3.72 11.22
C TYR A 77 5.02 3.75 10.15
N TYR A 78 4.89 2.98 9.06
CA TYR A 78 5.87 2.92 7.97
C TYR A 78 5.49 3.72 6.72
N ASP A 79 4.23 4.12 6.59
CA ASP A 79 3.76 4.86 5.43
C ASP A 79 3.94 6.37 5.56
N THR A 80 3.62 6.90 6.74
CA THR A 80 3.69 8.33 7.05
C THR A 80 4.34 8.61 8.41
N GLY A 81 4.63 7.58 9.19
CA GLY A 81 5.20 7.67 10.53
C GLY A 81 6.72 7.55 10.58
N VAL A 82 7.25 7.49 11.81
CA VAL A 82 8.69 7.42 12.09
C VAL A 82 9.35 6.12 11.60
N GLY A 83 8.57 5.08 11.33
CA GLY A 83 9.04 3.82 10.78
C GLY A 83 9.57 3.95 9.36
N GLU A 84 9.05 4.90 8.57
CA GLU A 84 9.53 5.13 7.21
C GLU A 84 11.01 5.51 7.20
N SER A 85 11.38 6.52 8.01
CA SER A 85 12.75 6.97 8.16
C SER A 85 13.66 5.85 8.68
N LYS A 86 13.16 5.01 9.58
CA LYS A 86 13.91 3.85 10.08
C LYS A 86 14.22 2.85 8.96
N MET A 87 13.22 2.52 8.13
CA MET A 87 13.42 1.64 6.98
C MET A 87 14.39 2.24 5.98
N LEU A 88 14.25 3.54 5.68
CA LEU A 88 15.14 4.24 4.76
C LEU A 88 16.60 4.18 5.21
N ASN A 89 16.85 4.46 6.49
CA ASN A 89 18.20 4.47 7.06
C ASN A 89 18.80 3.06 7.21
N SER A 90 17.99 2.05 7.49
CA SER A 90 18.48 0.69 7.77
C SER A 90 18.58 -0.18 6.52
N TYR A 91 17.67 0.02 5.56
CA TYR A 91 17.46 -0.90 4.44
C TYR A 91 17.41 -0.22 3.07
N GLY A 92 17.59 1.11 3.02
CA GLY A 92 17.66 1.87 1.79
C GLY A 92 16.27 2.24 1.23
N THR A 93 16.19 2.40 -0.09
CA THR A 93 15.02 3.03 -0.72
C THR A 93 13.89 2.05 -0.96
N GLN A 94 12.66 2.51 -0.73
CA GLN A 94 11.45 1.78 -1.11
C GLN A 94 11.46 1.54 -2.63
N VAL A 95 11.23 0.29 -3.01
CA VAL A 95 10.98 -0.08 -4.40
C VAL A 95 9.58 0.41 -4.77
N LEU A 96 9.55 1.22 -5.81
CA LEU A 96 8.32 1.80 -6.36
C LEU A 96 7.70 0.83 -7.37
N ASP A 97 6.42 1.02 -7.64
CA ASP A 97 5.75 0.36 -8.75
C ASP A 97 6.26 0.87 -10.10
N HIS A 98 5.72 0.33 -11.18
CA HIS A 98 6.09 0.74 -12.54
C HIS A 98 5.64 2.17 -12.92
N GLN A 99 4.75 2.81 -12.14
CA GLN A 99 4.38 4.22 -12.27
C GLN A 99 5.34 5.14 -11.51
N GLY A 100 6.21 4.61 -10.66
CA GLY A 100 7.00 5.41 -9.74
C GLY A 100 6.24 5.82 -8.47
N ASN A 101 5.14 5.13 -8.13
CA ASN A 101 4.43 5.32 -6.88
C ASN A 101 4.87 4.29 -5.84
N LYS A 102 4.73 4.65 -4.56
CA LYS A 102 4.86 3.67 -3.48
C LYS A 102 3.71 2.66 -3.58
N PRO A 103 3.96 1.35 -3.36
CA PRO A 103 2.91 0.37 -3.20
C PRO A 103 1.91 0.80 -2.12
N ASP A 104 0.64 0.87 -2.50
CA ASP A 104 -0.48 1.22 -1.63
C ASP A 104 -1.39 0.01 -1.35
N LYS A 105 -2.50 0.23 -0.67
CA LYS A 105 -3.47 -0.83 -0.30
C LYS A 105 -4.05 -1.60 -1.50
N ASP A 106 -3.99 -1.09 -2.72
CA ASP A 106 -4.53 -1.76 -3.91
C ASP A 106 -3.44 -2.52 -4.68
N TYR A 107 -2.17 -2.25 -4.39
CA TYR A 107 -1.04 -3.01 -4.91
C TYR A 107 -1.11 -4.50 -4.54
N MET A 108 -1.07 -5.36 -5.56
CA MET A 108 -1.12 -6.83 -5.44
C MET A 108 -2.25 -7.38 -4.57
N LYS A 109 -3.37 -6.65 -4.43
CA LYS A 109 -4.51 -7.02 -3.58
C LYS A 109 -5.06 -8.44 -3.83
N LYS A 110 -5.02 -8.91 -5.09
CA LYS A 110 -5.46 -10.27 -5.46
C LYS A 110 -4.46 -11.38 -5.08
N HIS A 111 -3.21 -11.04 -4.81
CA HIS A 111 -2.11 -11.99 -4.62
C HIS A 111 -1.54 -12.00 -3.20
N ARG A 112 -2.17 -11.25 -2.27
CA ARG A 112 -1.78 -11.24 -0.86
C ARG A 112 -2.70 -12.13 -0.03
N PRO A 113 -2.27 -12.56 1.17
CA PRO A 113 -3.11 -13.29 2.11
C PRO A 113 -4.45 -12.57 2.37
N PRO A 114 -5.58 -13.30 2.45
CA PRO A 114 -6.92 -12.71 2.57
C PRO A 114 -7.13 -11.82 3.79
N HIS A 115 -6.40 -12.07 4.89
CA HIS A 115 -6.53 -11.32 6.13
C HIS A 115 -5.79 -9.97 6.12
N ARG A 116 -4.99 -9.68 5.09
CA ARG A 116 -4.22 -8.42 4.99
C ARG A 116 -4.90 -7.40 4.09
N VAL A 117 -5.02 -6.17 4.59
CA VAL A 117 -5.51 -4.99 3.88
C VAL A 117 -4.38 -4.23 3.19
N TYR A 118 -3.14 -4.33 3.66
CA TYR A 118 -1.99 -3.62 3.12
C TYR A 118 -0.99 -4.55 2.41
N PRO A 119 -0.25 -4.06 1.41
CA PRO A 119 0.70 -4.87 0.66
C PRO A 119 1.97 -5.15 1.47
N THR A 120 2.76 -6.10 1.00
CA THR A 120 4.17 -6.20 1.37
C THR A 120 4.96 -5.12 0.63
N ARG A 121 5.77 -4.36 1.35
CA ARG A 121 6.67 -3.35 0.79
C ARG A 121 8.07 -3.90 0.65
N MET A 122 8.71 -3.62 -0.47
CA MET A 122 10.10 -4.02 -0.72
C MET A 122 11.03 -2.82 -0.64
N TYR A 123 12.16 -2.98 0.04
CA TYR A 123 13.23 -1.99 0.15
C TYR A 123 14.51 -2.57 -0.42
N LYS A 124 15.34 -1.72 -1.03
CA LYS A 124 16.66 -2.08 -1.53
C LYS A 124 17.72 -1.12 -1.01
N ASN A 125 18.82 -1.65 -0.50
CA ASN A 125 19.98 -0.84 -0.16
C ASN A 125 20.94 -0.75 -1.35
N PHE A 126 21.92 0.15 -1.26
CA PHE A 126 22.95 0.34 -2.29
C PHE A 126 23.88 -0.87 -2.47
N GLU A 127 23.81 -1.84 -1.57
CA GLU A 127 24.62 -3.05 -1.54
C GLU A 127 23.91 -4.25 -2.21
N GLY A 128 22.73 -4.03 -2.82
CA GLY A 128 21.99 -5.06 -3.55
C GLY A 128 21.13 -5.98 -2.69
N TRP A 129 21.03 -5.71 -1.39
CA TRP A 129 20.15 -6.45 -0.49
C TRP A 129 18.70 -6.04 -0.67
N THR A 130 17.81 -7.03 -0.63
CA THR A 130 16.37 -6.82 -0.74
C THR A 130 15.70 -7.22 0.56
N MET A 131 14.89 -6.30 1.09
CA MET A 131 14.21 -6.41 2.37
C MET A 131 12.72 -6.27 2.15
N TRP A 132 11.94 -7.12 2.81
CA TRP A 132 10.49 -7.13 2.65
C TRP A 132 9.88 -6.78 3.99
N LEU A 133 9.05 -5.74 4.02
CA LEU A 133 8.29 -5.30 5.17
C LEU A 133 6.83 -5.70 4.96
N THR A 134 6.26 -6.37 5.95
CA THR A 134 4.83 -6.68 5.96
C THR A 134 4.24 -6.45 7.33
N CYS A 135 3.00 -5.98 7.38
CA CYS A 135 2.18 -5.97 8.59
C CYS A 135 1.35 -7.24 8.60
N ASP A 136 1.57 -8.12 9.55
CA ASP A 136 0.92 -9.43 9.61
C ASP A 136 0.51 -9.78 11.05
N ILE A 137 -0.38 -10.74 11.21
CA ILE A 137 -0.77 -11.25 12.52
C ILE A 137 0.39 -12.03 13.10
N LYS A 138 0.78 -11.71 14.33
CA LYS A 138 1.80 -12.46 15.07
C LYS A 138 1.24 -13.84 15.41
N GLN A 139 1.91 -14.89 14.93
CA GLN A 139 1.62 -16.29 15.28
C GLN A 139 2.44 -16.74 16.48
#